data_AF-A0A920EZU1-F1
#
_entry.id   AF-A0A920EZU1-F1
#
_cell.length_a   1.000
_cell.length_b   1.000
_cell.length_c   1.000
_cell.angle_alpha   90.00
_cell.angle_beta   90.00
_cell.angle_gamma   90.00
#
_symmetry.space_group_name_H-M   'P 1'
#
loop_
_entity.id
_entity.type
_entity.pdbx_description
1 polymer ?
#
loop_
_entity_poly.entity_id
_entity_poly.type
_entity_poly.pdbx_seq_one_letter_code
_entity_poly.pdbx_strand_id
1 'polypeptide(L)' 'MQKEIHEQPNAIAMTLENFFDENSLTPILFGNDAPKIFEEVEQIIIIACGTSYHAGLVAKFWDRGVGQSACIRGDR' A
#
# COMPACT_ATOMS: atom_id res chain seq x y z
N MET A 1 21.04 7.09 10.09
CA MET A 1 19.77 7.81 10.33
C MET A 1 19.72 9.22 9.75
N GLN A 2 20.66 10.15 9.95
CA GLN A 2 20.54 11.47 9.27
C GLN A 2 20.59 11.36 7.73
N LYS A 3 21.55 10.60 7.18
CA LYS A 3 21.61 10.33 5.73
C LYS A 3 20.28 9.75 5.21
N GLU A 4 19.79 8.68 5.83
CA GLU A 4 18.54 8.01 5.43
C GLU A 4 17.31 8.93 5.51
N ILE A 5 17.26 9.86 6.48
CA ILE A 5 16.20 10.87 6.57
C ILE A 5 16.26 11.85 5.39
N HIS A 6 17.45 12.30 5.01
CA HIS A 6 17.64 13.18 3.85
C HIS A 6 17.41 12.47 2.50
N GLU A 7 17.55 11.15 2.45
CA GLU A 7 17.28 10.33 1.25
C GLU A 7 15.79 10.03 1.03
N GLN A 8 14.92 10.23 2.03
CA GLN A 8 13.48 9.91 1.92
C GLN A 8 12.78 10.53 0.70
N PRO A 9 13.00 11.81 0.32
CA PRO A 9 12.32 12.39 -0.84
C PRO A 9 12.63 11.62 -2.13
N ASN A 10 13.90 11.25 -2.34
CA ASN A 10 14.31 10.49 -3.51
C ASN A 10 13.78 9.04 -3.45
N ALA A 11 13.84 8.41 -2.28
CA ALA A 11 13.31 7.05 -2.10
C ALA A 11 11.79 6.97 -2.42
N ILE A 12 11.02 7.98 -2.02
CA ILE A 12 9.59 8.09 -2.36
C ILE A 12 9.43 8.29 -3.88
N ALA A 13 10.19 9.21 -4.48
CA ALA A 13 10.10 9.47 -5.93
C ALA A 13 10.40 8.20 -6.75
N MET A 14 11.47 7.47 -6.42
CA MET A 14 11.82 6.19 -7.07
C MET A 14 10.75 5.12 -6.87
N THR A 15 10.09 5.09 -5.71
CA THR A 15 8.99 4.15 -5.47
C THR A 15 7.78 4.48 -6.36
N LEU A 16 7.55 5.76 -6.63
CA LEU A 16 6.41 6.22 -7.42
C LEU A 16 6.67 6.30 -8.93
N GLU A 17 7.93 6.32 -9.37
CA GLU A 17 8.35 6.53 -10.76
C GLU A 17 7.65 5.58 -11.76
N ASN A 18 7.51 4.31 -11.39
CA ASN A 18 6.85 3.29 -12.23
C ASN A 18 5.32 3.46 -12.36
N PHE A 19 4.73 4.43 -11.67
CA PHE A 19 3.27 4.62 -11.59
C PHE A 19 2.80 5.93 -12.26
N PHE A 20 3.71 6.79 -12.74
CA PHE A 20 3.37 8.11 -13.28
C PHE A 20 3.08 8.15 -14.79
N ASP A 21 3.53 7.17 -15.59
CA ASP A 21 3.42 7.22 -17.06
C ASP A 21 1.97 7.15 -17.57
N GLU A 22 1.06 6.47 -16.85
CA GLU A 22 -0.33 6.29 -17.30
C GLU A 22 -1.36 7.14 -16.55
N ASN A 23 -0.94 8.07 -15.67
CA ASN A 23 -1.84 8.85 -14.80
C ASN A 23 -2.84 7.99 -13.99
N SER A 24 -2.61 6.68 -13.87
CA SER A 24 -3.50 5.76 -13.16
C SER A 24 -2.72 4.58 -12.58
N LEU A 25 -2.86 4.42 -11.26
CA LEU A 25 -2.47 3.20 -10.55
C LEU A 25 -3.48 2.11 -10.93
N THR A 26 -3.13 1.27 -11.90
CA THR A 26 -4.01 0.19 -12.36
C THR A 26 -3.55 -1.16 -11.79
N PRO A 27 -4.49 -2.07 -11.45
CA PRO A 27 -4.13 -3.41 -10.99
C PRO A 27 -3.31 -4.21 -12.00
N ILE A 28 -3.33 -3.86 -13.30
CA ILE A 28 -2.59 -4.57 -14.37
C ILE A 28 -1.08 -4.57 -14.12
N LEU A 29 -0.57 -3.61 -13.34
CA LEU A 29 0.85 -3.53 -12.96
C LEU A 29 1.31 -4.75 -12.15
N PHE A 30 0.37 -5.48 -11.53
CA PHE A 30 0.63 -6.72 -10.80
C PHE A 30 0.43 -7.98 -11.67
N GLY A 31 0.18 -7.80 -12.97
CA GLY A 31 -0.05 -8.87 -13.96
C GLY A 31 -1.47 -8.86 -14.53
N ASN A 32 -1.66 -9.55 -15.66
CA ASN A 32 -2.93 -9.56 -16.40
C ASN A 32 -4.12 -10.11 -15.58
N ASP A 33 -3.86 -11.00 -14.62
CA ASP A 33 -4.90 -11.59 -13.77
C ASP A 33 -5.23 -10.76 -12.54
N ALA A 34 -4.38 -9.79 -12.17
CA ALA A 34 -4.52 -9.01 -10.95
C ALA A 34 -5.81 -8.18 -10.85
N PRO A 35 -6.37 -7.59 -11.93
CA PRO A 35 -7.67 -6.94 -11.86
C PRO A 35 -8.78 -7.85 -11.34
N LYS A 36 -8.86 -9.09 -11.84
CA LYS A 36 -9.86 -10.07 -11.39
C LYS A 36 -9.65 -10.47 -9.94
N ILE A 37 -8.39 -10.70 -9.55
CA ILE A 37 -8.05 -11.06 -8.18
C ILE A 37 -8.45 -9.93 -7.23
N PHE A 38 -8.16 -8.66 -7.56
CA PHE A 38 -8.44 -7.53 -6.69
C PHE A 38 -9.95 -7.27 -6.54
N GLU A 39 -10.77 -7.58 -7.55
CA GLU A 39 -12.23 -7.54 -7.47
C GLU A 39 -12.80 -8.60 -6.49
N GLU A 40 -12.11 -9.72 -6.28
CA GLU A 40 -12.51 -10.80 -5.36
C GLU A 40 -12.02 -10.57 -3.91
N VAL A 41 -11.18 -9.55 -3.66
CA VAL A 41 -10.62 -9.30 -2.32
C VAL A 41 -11.66 -8.68 -1.39
N GLU A 42 -12.13 -9.46 -0.42
CA GLU A 42 -13.03 -8.97 0.64
C GLU A 42 -12.29 -8.45 1.88
N GLN A 43 -11.03 -8.85 2.07
CA GLN A 43 -10.26 -8.56 3.28
C GLN A 43 -8.75 -8.55 3.02
N ILE A 44 -8.06 -7.65 3.72
CA ILE A 44 -6.59 -7.56 3.73
C ILE A 44 -6.09 -7.85 5.15
N ILE A 45 -5.14 -8.78 5.29
CA ILE A 45 -4.49 -9.13 6.56
C ILE A 45 -3.03 -8.72 6.47
N ILE A 46 -2.60 -7.81 7.36
CA ILE A 46 -1.21 -7.33 7.42
C ILE A 46 -0.53 -7.95 8.64
N ILE A 47 0.53 -8.72 8.42
CA ILE A 47 1.35 -9.34 9.48
C ILE A 47 2.74 -8.69 9.46
N ALA A 48 3.08 -7.95 10.51
CA ALA A 48 4.34 -7.21 10.60
C ALA A 48 4.75 -6.98 12.07
N CYS A 49 6.01 -6.59 12.30
CA CYS A 49 6.54 -6.20 13.60
C CYS A 49 7.20 -4.81 13.56
N GLY A 50 7.41 -4.19 14.73
CA GLY A 50 8.16 -2.94 14.85
C GLY A 50 7.62 -1.78 14.01
N THR A 51 8.49 -1.09 13.29
CA THR A 51 8.12 0.07 12.43
C THR A 51 7.21 -0.32 11.27
N SER A 52 7.36 -1.52 10.71
CA SER A 52 6.48 -2.04 9.66
C SER A 52 5.04 -2.26 10.16
N TYR A 53 4.87 -2.67 11.42
CA TYR A 53 3.54 -2.74 12.04
C TYR A 53 2.87 -1.36 12.14
N HIS A 54 3.64 -0.32 12.50
CA HIS A 54 3.12 1.05 12.56
C HIS A 54 2.71 1.57 11.18
N ALA A 55 3.48 1.28 10.13
CA ALA A 55 3.09 1.60 8.75
C ALA A 55 1.77 0.90 8.34
N GLY A 56 1.61 -0.37 8.71
CA GLY A 56 0.37 -1.12 8.50
C GLY A 56 -0.85 -0.51 9.21
N LEU A 57 -0.67 0.05 10.41
CA LEU A 57 -1.74 0.79 11.10
C LEU A 57 -2.14 2.06 10.36
N VAL A 58 -1.20 2.80 9.77
CA VAL A 58 -1.52 3.98 8.95
C VAL A 58 -2.31 3.54 7.70
N ALA A 59 -1.87 2.47 7.02
CA ALA A 59 -2.55 1.93 5.85
C ALA A 59 -4.01 1.51 6.17
N LYS A 60 -4.25 0.93 7.36
CA LYS A 60 -5.59 0.59 7.85
C LYS A 60 -6.56 1.77 7.89
N PHE A 61 -6.08 2.97 8.20
CA PHE A 61 -6.92 4.17 8.24
C PHE A 61 -7.09 4.79 6.85
N TRP A 62 -6.11 4.62 5.96
CA TRP A 62 -6.19 5.13 4.59
C TRP A 62 -7.32 4.47 3.80
N ASP A 63 -7.50 3.16 3.96
CA ASP A 63 -8.59 2.40 3.34
C ASP A 63 -9.98 2.99 3.66
N ARG A 64 -10.17 3.50 4.89
CA ARG A 64 -11.44 4.11 5.33
C ARG A 64 -11.78 5.43 4.63
N GLY A 65 -10.83 6.08 3.96
CA GLY A 65 -11.00 7.37 3.30
C GLY A 65 -11.26 7.31 1.80
N VAL A 66 -11.02 6.16 1.13
CA VAL A 66 -11.01 6.09 -0.35
C VAL A 66 -11.98 5.04 -0.91
N GLY A 67 -12.42 4.05 -0.13
CA GLY A 67 -13.44 3.11 -0.58
C GLY A 67 -13.76 2.12 0.53
N GLN A 68 -15.03 2.00 0.90
CA GLN A 68 -15.46 0.97 1.85
C GLN A 68 -15.11 -0.40 1.29
N SER A 69 -14.13 -1.10 1.88
CA SER A 69 -14.28 -2.43 2.52
C SER A 69 -12.96 -3.19 2.69
N ALA A 70 -12.22 -2.97 3.78
CA ALA A 70 -11.41 -4.03 4.40
C ALA A 70 -11.38 -3.89 5.93
N CYS A 71 -12.10 -4.77 6.62
CA CYS A 71 -11.97 -4.95 8.06
C CYS A 71 -10.62 -5.60 8.39
N ILE A 72 -9.57 -4.79 8.58
CA ILE A 72 -8.27 -5.31 9.04
C ILE A 72 -8.40 -5.66 10.53
N ARG A 73 -8.74 -6.91 10.82
CA ARG A 73 -8.84 -7.44 12.18
C ARG A 73 -7.42 -7.46 12.77
N GLY A 74 -7.14 -6.51 13.65
CA GLY A 74 -5.95 -6.58 14.49
C GLY A 74 -6.29 -7.54 15.61
N ASP A 75 -5.90 -8.80 15.46
CA ASP A 75 -6.00 -9.76 16.55
C ASP A 75 -5.13 -9.27 17.70
N ARG A 76 -5.80 -8.92 18.79
CA ARG A 76 -5.32 -9.24 20.12
C ARG A 76 -5.82 -10.64 20.46
#